data_AF-A0A832E1U8-F1
#
_entry.id   AF-A0A832E1U8-F1
#
_cell.length_a   1.000
_cell.length_b   1.000
_cell.length_c   1.000
_cell.angle_alpha   90.00
_cell.angle_beta   90.00
_cell.angle_gamma   90.00
#
_symmetry.space_group_name_H-M   'P 1'
#
loop_
_entity.id
_entity.type
_entity.pdbx_description
1 polymer ?
#
loop_
_entity_poly.entity_id
_entity_poly.type
_entity_poly.pdbx_seq_one_letter_code
_entity_poly.pdbx_strand_id
1 'polypeptide(L)'
;MRRYSFLTKESVYGALNKLRAAFLAAKDGNDVEEIIRGVLTFDERMKVGRRIQIAQMLRRGLTYREINKNLKVGLSTVNFVERGLRNHRRAFNLIEKREEKVERSYKAGSYRKVGGSKLFFKRTEYTGLKRKDISR
;
A
#
# COMPACT_ATOMS: atom_id res chain seq x y z
N MET A 1 3.89 -0.18 26.70
CA MET A 1 3.99 -1.36 25.82
C MET A 1 3.84 -2.63 26.66
N ARG A 2 2.71 -2.82 27.37
CA ARG A 2 2.56 -3.88 28.39
C ARG A 2 2.48 -5.30 27.81
N ARG A 3 2.02 -5.46 26.56
CA ARG A 3 1.81 -6.79 25.93
C ARG A 3 3.11 -7.57 25.67
N TYR A 4 4.24 -6.88 25.58
CA TYR A 4 5.55 -7.48 25.30
C TYR A 4 6.54 -7.26 26.45
N SER A 5 6.05 -6.90 27.63
CA SER A 5 6.92 -6.60 28.78
C SER A 5 7.73 -7.81 29.26
N PHE A 6 7.29 -9.02 28.93
CA PHE A 6 7.98 -10.27 29.24
C PHE A 6 9.03 -10.67 28.19
N LEU A 7 9.10 -10.00 27.04
CA LEU A 7 10.06 -10.34 25.99
C LEU A 7 11.41 -9.68 26.26
N THR A 8 12.48 -10.44 26.01
CA THR A 8 13.84 -9.88 26.01
C THR A 8 14.02 -8.93 24.82
N LYS A 9 14.90 -7.94 24.96
CA LYS A 9 15.24 -7.01 23.87
C LYS A 9 15.71 -7.77 22.63
N GLU A 10 16.53 -8.81 22.82
CA GLU A 10 17.05 -9.66 21.75
C GLU A 10 15.93 -10.34 20.96
N SER A 11 14.93 -10.91 21.64
CA SER A 11 13.77 -11.54 20.99
C SER A 11 12.98 -10.53 20.14
N VAL A 12 12.74 -9.33 20.68
CA VAL A 12 12.03 -8.27 19.96
C VAL A 12 12.82 -7.83 18.73
N TYR A 13 14.12 -7.56 18.86
CA TYR A 13 14.96 -7.14 17.74
C TYR A 13 15.10 -8.25 16.69
N GLY A 14 15.25 -9.50 17.12
CA GLY A 14 15.30 -10.66 16.23
C GLY A 14 14.04 -10.78 15.38
N ALA A 15 12.85 -10.66 16.00
CA ALA A 15 11.58 -10.68 15.29
C ALA A 15 11.44 -9.52 14.28
N LEU A 16 11.80 -8.30 14.70
CA LEU A 16 11.74 -7.12 13.82
C LEU A 16 12.73 -7.20 12.65
N ASN A 17 13.91 -7.79 12.87
CA ASN A 17 14.90 -8.01 11.81
C ASN A 17 14.39 -9.03 10.77
N LYS A 18 13.77 -10.12 11.21
CA LYS A 18 13.13 -11.09 10.30
C LYS A 18 12.02 -10.44 9.45
N LEU A 19 11.19 -9.59 10.06
CA LEU A 19 10.16 -8.85 9.32
C LEU A 19 10.77 -7.93 8.24
N ARG A 20 11.85 -7.20 8.56
CA ARG A 20 12.55 -6.37 7.57
C ARG A 20 13.14 -7.20 6.44
N ALA A 21 13.78 -8.32 6.76
CA ALA A 21 14.35 -9.23 5.77
C ALA A 21 13.27 -9.77 4.82
N ALA A 22 12.08 -10.12 5.34
CA ALA A 22 10.96 -10.56 4.51
C ALA A 22 10.52 -9.49 3.50
N PHE A 23 10.45 -8.21 3.90
CA PHE A 23 10.13 -7.13 2.97
C PHE A 23 11.23 -6.86 1.94
N LEU A 24 12.49 -7.10 2.28
CA LEU A 24 13.62 -6.95 1.36
C LEU A 24 13.78 -8.15 0.40
N ALA A 25 13.20 -9.30 0.71
CA ALA A 25 13.27 -10.48 -0.14
C ALA A 25 12.44 -10.38 -1.41
N ALA A 26 11.40 -9.54 -1.42
CA ALA A 26 10.50 -9.38 -2.56
C ALA A 26 11.15 -8.60 -3.71
N LYS A 27 11.13 -9.16 -4.92
CA LYS A 27 11.64 -8.49 -6.13
C LYS A 27 10.54 -7.77 -6.90
N ASP A 28 9.30 -8.27 -6.82
CA ASP A 28 8.17 -7.72 -7.55
C ASP A 28 6.86 -7.76 -6.75
N GLY A 29 5.76 -7.40 -7.40
CA GLY A 29 4.43 -7.41 -6.77
C GLY A 29 3.86 -8.79 -6.47
N ASN A 30 4.28 -9.84 -7.19
CA ASN A 30 3.85 -11.20 -6.94
C ASN A 30 4.58 -11.78 -5.72
N ASP A 31 5.89 -11.55 -5.60
CA ASP A 31 6.66 -11.92 -4.40
C ASP A 31 6.08 -11.24 -3.15
N VAL A 32 5.72 -9.96 -3.25
CA VAL A 32 5.05 -9.25 -2.15
C VAL A 32 3.74 -9.95 -1.78
N GLU A 33 2.89 -10.31 -2.75
CA GLU A 33 1.60 -10.96 -2.49
C GLU A 33 1.79 -12.33 -1.81
N GLU A 34 2.77 -13.11 -2.26
CA GLU A 34 3.07 -14.43 -1.69
C GLU A 34 3.57 -14.29 -0.24
N ILE A 35 4.50 -13.37 0.00
CA ILE A 35 5.07 -13.13 1.34
C ILE A 35 3.98 -12.63 2.30
N ILE A 36 3.14 -11.67 1.90
CA ILE A 36 2.09 -11.19 2.81
C ILE A 36 1.02 -12.25 3.07
N ARG A 37 0.72 -13.13 2.11
CA ARG A 37 -0.21 -14.24 2.31
C ARG A 37 0.34 -15.30 3.25
N GLY A 38 1.63 -15.61 3.13
CA GLY A 38 2.29 -16.63 3.95
C GLY A 38 2.53 -16.17 5.40
N VAL A 39 2.80 -14.88 5.61
CA VAL A 39 3.20 -14.37 6.94
C VAL A 39 2.05 -13.70 7.70
N LEU A 40 1.07 -13.12 7.00
CA LEU A 40 0.00 -12.34 7.64
C LEU A 40 -1.37 -12.99 7.43
N THR A 41 -2.18 -12.98 8.49
CA THR A 41 -3.59 -13.34 8.39
C THR A 41 -4.34 -12.37 7.46
N PHE A 42 -5.50 -12.80 6.96
CA PHE A 42 -6.36 -11.93 6.15
C PHE A 42 -6.70 -10.61 6.88
N ASP A 43 -7.04 -10.70 8.16
CA ASP A 43 -7.37 -9.54 8.99
C ASP A 43 -6.20 -8.57 9.16
N GLU A 44 -4.98 -9.07 9.32
CA GLU A 44 -3.78 -8.24 9.43
C GLU A 44 -3.50 -7.51 8.12
N ARG A 45 -3.60 -8.21 6.98
CA ARG A 45 -3.48 -7.60 5.64
C ARG A 45 -4.50 -6.49 5.45
N MET A 46 -5.77 -6.75 5.80
CA MET A 46 -6.84 -5.77 5.73
C MET A 46 -6.59 -4.58 6.66
N LYS A 47 -6.15 -4.80 7.90
CA LYS A 47 -5.82 -3.73 8.85
C LYS A 47 -4.68 -2.84 8.35
N VAL A 48 -3.61 -3.42 7.80
CA VAL A 48 -2.49 -2.66 7.24
C VAL A 48 -2.96 -1.83 6.04
N GLY A 49 -3.66 -2.45 5.09
CA GLY A 49 -4.17 -1.75 3.90
C GLY A 49 -5.14 -0.62 4.25
N ARG A 50 -6.08 -0.86 5.19
CA ARG A 50 -7.03 0.17 5.64
C ARG A 50 -6.33 1.37 6.28
N ARG A 51 -5.24 1.16 7.04
CA ARG A 51 -4.48 2.27 7.63
C ARG A 51 -3.82 3.16 6.57
N ILE A 52 -3.33 2.58 5.48
CA ILE A 52 -2.79 3.34 4.35
C ILE A 52 -3.89 4.16 3.68
N GLN A 53 -5.06 3.56 3.43
CA GLN A 53 -6.24 4.27 2.87
C GLN A 53 -6.69 5.43 3.75
N ILE A 54 -6.78 5.23 5.07
CA ILE A 54 -7.11 6.29 6.02
C ILE A 54 -6.09 7.43 5.91
N ALA A 55 -4.79 7.11 5.87
CA ALA A 55 -3.74 8.10 5.79
C ALA A 55 -3.86 8.95 4.51
N GLN A 56 -4.13 8.32 3.37
CA GLN A 56 -4.37 9.01 2.10
C GLN A 56 -5.60 9.93 2.17
N MET A 57 -6.69 9.47 2.79
CA MET A 57 -7.91 10.29 2.95
C MET A 57 -7.67 11.50 3.86
N LEU A 58 -6.97 11.32 4.98
CA LEU A 58 -6.60 12.42 5.88
C LEU A 58 -5.75 13.47 5.16
N ARG A 59 -4.80 13.05 4.31
CA ARG A 59 -3.98 14.00 3.52
C ARG A 59 -4.75 14.74 2.45
N ARG A 60 -5.84 14.15 1.94
CA ARG A 60 -6.79 14.80 1.03
C ARG A 60 -7.76 15.74 1.74
N GLY A 61 -7.64 15.90 3.06
CA GLY A 61 -8.48 16.81 3.85
C GLY A 61 -9.83 16.23 4.26
N LEU A 62 -10.05 14.92 4.12
CA LEU A 62 -11.31 14.31 4.55
C LEU A 62 -11.41 14.30 6.08
N THR A 63 -12.62 14.59 6.55
CA THR A 63 -12.96 14.56 7.97
C THR A 63 -13.02 13.14 8.51
N TYR A 64 -12.89 13.01 9.83
CA TYR A 64 -13.02 11.75 10.55
C TYR A 64 -14.36 11.04 10.28
N ARG A 65 -15.45 11.81 10.16
CA ARG A 65 -16.79 11.28 9.90
C ARG A 65 -16.90 10.69 8.49
N GLU A 66 -16.32 11.35 7.49
CA GLU A 66 -16.29 10.85 6.11
C GLU A 66 -15.46 9.58 6.00
N ILE A 67 -14.30 9.54 6.66
CA ILE A 67 -13.44 8.35 6.69
C ILE A 67 -14.17 7.17 7.34
N ASN A 68 -14.83 7.42 8.48
CA ASN A 68 -15.65 6.41 9.15
C ASN A 68 -16.77 5.90 8.23
N LYS A 69 -17.52 6.78 7.58
CA LYS A 69 -18.61 6.41 6.66
C LYS A 69 -18.11 5.59 5.47
N ASN A 70 -16.99 5.98 4.88
CA ASN A 70 -16.47 5.35 3.65
C ASN A 70 -15.78 4.01 3.92
N LEU A 71 -15.01 3.89 5.01
CA LEU A 71 -14.22 2.70 5.28
C LEU A 71 -14.82 1.80 6.38
N LYS A 72 -15.90 2.25 7.05
CA LYS A 72 -16.52 1.59 8.21
C LYS A 72 -15.53 1.29 9.33
N VAL A 73 -14.59 2.20 9.56
CA VAL A 73 -13.52 2.09 10.57
C VAL A 73 -13.81 2.94 11.80
N GLY A 74 -13.54 2.43 13.00
CA GLY A 74 -13.74 3.19 14.24
C GLY A 74 -12.86 4.44 14.33
N LEU A 75 -13.37 5.50 14.97
CA LEU A 75 -12.67 6.78 15.13
C LEU A 75 -11.32 6.65 15.84
N SER A 76 -11.19 5.68 16.75
CA SER A 76 -9.92 5.35 17.42
C SER A 76 -8.84 4.92 16.44
N THR A 77 -9.21 4.21 15.37
CA THR A 77 -8.29 3.79 14.31
C THR A 77 -7.88 4.98 13.45
N VAL A 78 -8.83 5.88 13.13
CA VAL A 78 -8.52 7.12 12.40
C VAL A 78 -7.54 7.98 13.19
N ASN A 79 -7.78 8.19 14.47
CA ASN A 79 -6.88 8.93 15.37
C ASN A 79 -5.50 8.25 15.51
N PHE A 80 -5.45 6.92 15.59
CA PHE A 80 -4.19 6.19 15.58
C PHE A 80 -3.38 6.46 14.30
N VAL A 81 -4.04 6.44 13.14
CA VAL A 81 -3.38 6.71 11.86
C VAL A 81 -2.95 8.18 11.75
N GLU A 82 -3.77 9.14 12.20
CA GLU A 82 -3.39 10.55 12.18
C GLU A 82 -2.13 10.81 13.02
N ARG A 83 -2.07 10.26 14.24
CA ARG A 83 -0.86 10.32 15.07
C ARG A 83 0.34 9.67 14.36
N GLY A 84 0.12 8.54 13.70
CA GLY A 84 1.14 7.87 12.89
C GLY A 84 1.65 8.75 11.74
N LEU A 85 0.76 9.45 11.04
CA LEU A 85 1.10 10.39 9.97
C LEU A 85 1.99 11.53 10.48
N ARG A 86 1.67 12.07 11.66
CA ARG A 86 2.46 13.13 12.30
C ARG A 86 3.85 12.61 12.72
N ASN A 87 3.91 11.47 13.40
CA ASN A 87 5.14 10.94 13.98
C ASN A 87 6.06 10.22 12.96
N HIS A 88 5.48 9.69 11.88
CA HIS A 88 6.19 8.87 10.89
C HIS A 88 5.98 9.38 9.47
N ARG A 89 6.00 10.70 9.28
CA ARG A 89 5.75 11.37 7.98
C ARG A 89 6.60 10.80 6.83
N ARG A 90 7.86 10.45 7.09
CA ARG A 90 8.76 9.86 6.09
C ARG A 90 8.23 8.53 5.54
N ALA A 91 7.63 7.68 6.38
CA ALA A 91 7.13 6.38 5.96
C ALA A 91 5.99 6.54 4.94
N PHE A 92 5.01 7.38 5.25
CA PHE A 92 3.88 7.64 4.35
C PHE A 92 4.30 8.35 3.05
N ASN A 93 5.28 9.25 3.11
CA ASN A 93 5.85 9.87 1.92
C ASN A 93 6.53 8.84 0.99
N LEU A 94 7.23 7.84 1.54
CA LEU A 94 7.86 6.79 0.72
C LEU A 94 6.79 5.96 0.00
N ILE A 95 5.70 5.62 0.69
CA ILE A 95 4.57 4.88 0.12
C ILE A 95 3.95 5.68 -1.02
N GLU A 96 3.58 6.94 -0.80
CA GLU A 96 2.94 7.78 -1.81
C GLU A 96 3.82 8.01 -3.04
N LYS A 97 5.11 8.35 -2.84
CA LYS A 97 6.05 8.49 -3.96
C LYS A 97 6.14 7.23 -4.80
N ARG A 98 6.10 6.06 -4.15
CA ARG A 98 6.11 4.78 -4.84
C ARG A 98 4.81 4.53 -5.59
N GLU A 99 3.67 4.80 -4.98
CA GLU A 99 2.35 4.68 -5.60
C GLU A 99 2.23 5.58 -6.84
N GLU A 100 2.69 6.82 -6.77
CA GLU A 100 2.71 7.73 -7.92
C GLU A 100 3.55 7.18 -9.07
N LYS A 101 4.75 6.66 -8.79
CA LYS A 101 5.61 6.07 -9.81
C LYS A 101 4.95 4.88 -10.49
N VAL A 102 4.31 4.02 -9.70
CA VAL A 102 3.56 2.86 -10.19
C VAL A 102 2.36 3.33 -11.02
N GLU A 103 1.60 4.32 -10.56
CA GLU A 103 0.44 4.84 -11.27
C GLU A 103 0.80 5.51 -12.59
N ARG A 104 1.92 6.26 -12.65
CA ARG A 104 2.43 6.84 -13.90
C ARG A 104 2.81 5.76 -14.90
N SER A 105 3.53 4.74 -14.44
CA SER A 105 3.95 3.61 -15.28
C SER A 105 2.74 2.79 -15.76
N TYR A 106 1.75 2.61 -14.89
CA TYR A 106 0.48 1.96 -15.20
C TYR A 106 -0.26 2.70 -16.31
N LYS A 107 -0.50 4.01 -16.14
CA LYS A 107 -1.23 4.83 -17.11
C LYS A 107 -0.51 4.89 -18.46
N ALA A 108 0.82 4.87 -18.47
CA ALA A 108 1.61 4.84 -19.70
C ALA A 108 1.48 3.50 -20.45
N GLY A 109 1.35 2.38 -19.75
CA GLY A 109 1.31 1.04 -20.33
C GLY A 109 -0.09 0.42 -20.47
N SER A 110 -1.12 0.98 -19.82
CA SER A 110 -2.43 0.35 -19.69
C SER A 110 -3.26 0.38 -20.97
N TYR A 111 -2.98 1.31 -21.89
CA TYR A 111 -3.73 1.43 -23.13
C TYR A 111 -2.79 1.54 -24.33
N ARG A 112 -3.03 0.68 -25.33
CA ARG A 112 -2.34 0.76 -26.63
C ARG A 112 -3.31 1.29 -27.67
N LYS A 113 -2.86 2.22 -28.51
CA LYS A 113 -3.61 2.63 -29.71
C LYS A 113 -3.40 1.56 -30.78
N VAL A 114 -4.48 0.87 -31.14
CA VAL A 114 -4.50 -0.19 -32.16
C VAL A 114 -5.27 0.31 -33.38
N GLY A 115 -4.69 0.15 -34.56
CA GLY A 115 -5.24 0.60 -35.84
C GLY A 115 -4.14 0.80 -36.89
N GLY A 116 -4.47 0.55 -38.15
CA GLY A 116 -3.57 0.80 -39.28
C GLY A 116 -3.17 2.27 -39.39
N SER A 117 -2.03 2.54 -40.04
CA SER A 117 -1.46 3.89 -40.17
C SER A 117 -2.40 4.92 -40.83
N LYS A 118 -3.35 4.45 -41.64
CA LYS A 118 -4.34 5.27 -42.38
C LYS A 118 -5.62 5.60 -41.60
N LEU A 119 -5.82 5.08 -40.39
CA LEU A 119 -7.04 5.37 -39.62
C LEU A 119 -6.89 6.70 -38.86
N PHE A 120 -7.80 7.63 -39.13
CA PHE A 120 -7.87 8.94 -38.46
C PHE A 120 -8.21 8.80 -36.96
N PHE A 121 -9.02 7.80 -36.60
CA PHE A 121 -9.35 7.45 -35.22
C PHE A 121 -8.80 6.07 -34.87
N LYS A 122 -7.73 6.03 -34.08
CA LYS A 122 -7.18 4.78 -33.53
C LYS A 122 -8.02 4.30 -32.35
N ARG A 123 -8.34 3.01 -32.31
CA ARG A 123 -9.04 2.41 -31.16
C ARG A 123 -8.06 2.27 -30.00
N THR A 124 -8.52 2.53 -28.79
CA THR A 124 -7.74 2.29 -27.57
C THR A 124 -8.12 0.94 -27.00
N GLU A 125 -7.16 0.01 -26.94
CA GLU A 125 -7.35 -1.29 -26.32
C GLU A 125 -6.58 -1.35 -25.00
N TYR A 126 -7.23 -1.92 -23.98
CA TYR A 126 -6.60 -2.15 -22.68
C TYR A 126 -5.63 -3.33 -22.77
N THR A 127 -4.43 -3.16 -22.22
CA THR A 127 -3.32 -4.10 -22.38
C THR A 127 -3.33 -5.27 -21.40
N GLY A 128 -4.24 -5.28 -20.42
CA GLY A 128 -4.30 -6.33 -19.38
C GLY A 128 -3.31 -6.11 -18.21
N LEU A 129 -2.47 -5.08 -18.27
CA LEU A 129 -1.48 -4.74 -17.25
C LEU A 129 -2.17 -4.45 -15.90
N LYS A 130 -1.78 -5.09 -14.80
CA LYS A 130 -2.22 -4.74 -13.43
C LYS A 130 -1.12 -3.97 -12.70
N ARG A 131 -1.48 -3.19 -11.66
CA ARG A 131 -0.52 -2.44 -10.82
C ARG A 131 0.52 -3.32 -10.13
N LYS A 132 0.22 -4.61 -9.92
CA LYS A 132 1.14 -5.58 -9.35
C LYS A 132 2.21 -6.08 -10.34
N ASP A 133 1.95 -5.93 -11.64
CA ASP A 133 2.82 -6.42 -12.72
C ASP A 133 3.87 -5.36 -13.14
N ILE A 134 3.79 -4.16 -12.56
CA ILE A 134 4.76 -3.09 -12.80
C ILE A 134 5.99 -3.35 -11.95
N SER A 135 7.17 -3.38 -12.60
CA SER A 135 8.44 -3.59 -11.92
C SER A 135 8.62 -2.60 -10.76
N ARG A 136 8.93 -3.15 -9.59
CA ARG A 136 9.06 -2.40 -8.35
C ARG A 136 10.51 -1.99 -8.11
#